data_AF-A0A963PA35-F1
#
_entry.id   AF-A0A963PA35-F1
#
_cell.length_a   1.000
_cell.length_b   1.000
_cell.length_c   1.000
_cell.angle_alpha   90.00
_cell.angle_beta   90.00
_cell.angle_gamma   90.00
#
_symmetry.space_group_name_H-M   'P 1'
#
loop_
_entity.id
_entity.type
_entity.pdbx_description
1 polymer ?
#
loop_
_entity_poly.entity_id
_entity_poly.type
_entity_poly.pdbx_seq_one_letter_code
_entity_poly.pdbx_strand_id
1 'polypeptide(L)'
;MDFERFVMVGRSGERSRREMVRVGAVLLFLVGIVLFLTSRSGQIHFSLVVAAMIGGYMALNIGANDVANNVGPAVGSRALTLGGAIVVAAIFEMAGALIAGGDVVGTIKSGIITPSAIVDKEIFIWLMTAALLAGALWLNIATASG
;
A
#
# COMPACT_ATOMS: atom_id res chain seq x y z
N MET A 1 -36.08 23.15 -12.56
CA MET A 1 -36.01 21.69 -12.35
C MET A 1 -34.99 20.99 -13.27
N ASP A 2 -34.71 21.49 -14.48
CA ASP A 2 -33.72 20.85 -15.39
C ASP A 2 -32.25 21.16 -15.10
N PHE A 3 -31.93 22.35 -14.58
CA PHE A 3 -30.55 22.72 -14.22
C PHE A 3 -29.98 21.84 -13.10
N GLU A 4 -30.80 21.45 -12.12
CA GLU A 4 -30.40 20.53 -11.05
C GLU A 4 -30.16 19.10 -11.55
N ARG A 5 -30.89 18.65 -12.59
CA ARG A 5 -30.63 17.35 -13.23
C ARG A 5 -29.29 17.35 -13.97
N PHE A 6 -28.94 18.43 -14.68
CA PHE A 6 -27.63 18.55 -15.33
C PHE A 6 -26.47 18.58 -14.34
N VAL A 7 -26.61 19.29 -13.22
CA VAL A 7 -25.60 19.32 -12.14
C VAL A 7 -25.49 17.97 -11.41
N MET A 8 -26.62 17.29 -11.15
CA MET A 8 -26.65 15.94 -10.56
C MET A 8 -26.04 14.87 -11.49
N VAL A 9 -26.28 14.96 -12.80
CA VAL A 9 -25.67 14.07 -13.80
C VAL A 9 -24.17 14.30 -13.90
N GLY A 10 -23.71 15.56 -13.86
CA GLY A 10 -22.28 15.90 -13.81
C GLY A 10 -21.56 15.37 -12.57
N ARG A 11 -22.16 15.53 -11.38
CA ARG A 11 -21.61 14.99 -10.10
C ARG A 11 -21.66 13.46 -10.03
N SER A 12 -22.63 12.83 -10.69
CA SER A 12 -22.71 11.36 -10.81
C SER A 12 -21.62 10.82 -11.72
N GLY A 13 -21.32 11.50 -12.83
CA GLY A 13 -20.20 11.17 -13.72
C GLY A 13 -18.83 11.29 -13.06
N GLU A 14 -18.62 12.32 -12.23
CA GLU A 14 -17.35 12.48 -11.50
C GLU A 14 -17.13 11.44 -10.41
N ARG A 15 -18.19 11.08 -9.66
CA ARG A 15 -18.14 9.99 -8.68
C ARG A 15 -17.85 8.65 -9.37
N SER A 16 -18.58 8.35 -10.45
CA SER A 16 -18.40 7.14 -11.26
C SER A 16 -16.99 7.05 -11.86
N ARG A 17 -16.45 8.16 -12.39
CA ARG A 17 -15.08 8.21 -12.91
C ARG A 17 -14.04 7.94 -11.82
N ARG A 18 -14.21 8.49 -10.61
CA ARG A 18 -13.29 8.27 -9.48
C ARG A 18 -13.31 6.82 -9.01
N GLU A 19 -14.50 6.22 -8.95
CA GLU A 19 -14.67 4.80 -8.60
C GLU A 19 -14.04 3.91 -9.66
N MET A 20 -14.23 4.21 -10.95
CA MET A 20 -13.62 3.47 -12.06
C MET A 20 -12.09 3.53 -12.01
N VAL A 21 -11.50 4.68 -11.70
CA VAL A 21 -10.04 4.81 -11.53
C VAL A 21 -9.55 3.98 -10.34
N ARG A 22 -10.26 3.98 -9.21
CA ARG A 22 -9.88 3.19 -8.02
C ARG A 22 -9.94 1.69 -8.31
N VAL A 23 -11.05 1.23 -8.87
CA VAL A 23 -11.21 -0.19 -9.24
C VAL A 23 -10.18 -0.59 -10.29
N GLY A 24 -9.96 0.26 -11.31
CA GLY A 24 -8.95 0.04 -12.32
C GLY A 24 -7.54 -0.08 -11.74
N ALA A 25 -7.16 0.79 -10.80
CA ALA A 25 -5.85 0.72 -10.14
C ALA A 25 -5.67 -0.57 -9.32
N VAL A 26 -6.69 -1.01 -8.58
CA VAL A 26 -6.65 -2.27 -7.82
C VAL A 26 -6.52 -3.47 -8.76
N LEU A 27 -7.29 -3.49 -9.85
CA LEU A 27 -7.20 -4.56 -10.84
C LEU A 27 -5.84 -4.59 -11.54
N LEU A 28 -5.29 -3.44 -11.92
CA LEU A 28 -3.96 -3.34 -12.51
C LEU A 28 -2.88 -3.82 -11.54
N PHE A 29 -3.00 -3.47 -10.26
CA PHE A 29 -2.08 -3.95 -9.23
C PHE A 29 -2.15 -5.47 -9.06
N LEU A 30 -3.36 -6.03 -8.99
CA LEU A 30 -3.59 -7.48 -8.91
C LEU A 30 -3.02 -8.21 -10.14
N VAL A 31 -3.32 -7.73 -11.34
CA VAL A 31 -2.79 -8.30 -12.59
C VAL A 31 -1.27 -8.20 -12.62
N GLY A 32 -0.71 -7.06 -12.21
CA GLY A 32 0.73 -6.86 -12.09
C GLY A 32 1.39 -7.87 -11.15
N ILE A 33 0.79 -8.14 -9.98
CA ILE A 33 1.26 -9.15 -9.03
C ILE A 33 1.22 -10.54 -9.67
N VAL A 34 0.09 -10.94 -10.25
CA VAL A 34 -0.07 -12.28 -10.84
C VAL A 34 0.92 -12.49 -11.99
N LEU A 35 1.08 -11.50 -12.88
CA LEU A 35 2.04 -11.56 -13.98
C LEU A 35 3.48 -11.61 -13.46
N PHE A 36 3.84 -10.76 -12.50
CA PHE A 36 5.18 -10.74 -11.93
C PHE A 36 5.53 -12.08 -11.27
N LEU A 37 4.67 -12.60 -10.39
CA LEU A 37 4.90 -13.88 -9.71
C LEU A 37 4.98 -15.03 -10.71
N THR A 38 4.03 -15.13 -11.64
CA THR A 38 4.02 -16.20 -12.65
C THR A 38 5.22 -16.12 -13.58
N SER A 39 5.71 -14.91 -13.91
CA SER A 39 6.93 -14.74 -14.72
C SER A 39 8.19 -15.24 -14.02
N ARG A 40 8.19 -15.27 -12.68
CA ARG A 40 9.34 -15.69 -11.87
C ARG A 40 9.29 -17.16 -11.48
N SER A 41 8.13 -17.68 -11.10
CA SER A 41 7.97 -19.06 -10.63
C SER A 41 7.44 -20.03 -11.69
N GLY A 42 6.84 -19.53 -12.77
CA GLY A 42 6.13 -20.33 -13.77
C GLY A 42 4.78 -20.89 -13.29
N GLN A 43 4.37 -20.61 -12.05
CA GLN A 43 3.13 -21.10 -11.44
C GLN A 43 2.45 -20.02 -10.61
N ILE A 44 1.11 -20.08 -10.51
CA ILE A 44 0.34 -19.18 -9.66
C ILE A 44 0.36 -19.72 -8.23
N HIS A 45 1.14 -19.08 -7.36
CA HIS A 45 1.13 -19.35 -5.92
C HIS A 45 0.12 -18.45 -5.23
N PHE A 46 -1.03 -19.01 -4.87
CA PHE A 46 -2.13 -18.24 -4.28
C PHE A 46 -1.73 -17.54 -2.97
N SER A 47 -0.96 -18.21 -2.11
CA SER A 47 -0.42 -17.66 -0.86
C SER A 47 0.40 -16.39 -1.10
N LEU A 48 1.26 -16.38 -2.13
CA LEU A 48 2.07 -15.22 -2.50
C LEU A 48 1.25 -14.08 -3.11
N VAL A 49 0.21 -14.40 -3.89
CA VAL A 49 -0.70 -13.38 -4.43
C VAL A 49 -1.43 -12.67 -3.29
N VAL A 50 -1.97 -13.43 -2.33
CA VAL A 50 -2.64 -12.87 -1.15
C VAL A 50 -1.67 -12.06 -0.29
N ALA A 51 -0.48 -12.58 -0.03
CA ALA A 51 0.56 -11.88 0.71
C ALA A 51 0.95 -10.55 0.06
N ALA A 52 1.12 -10.52 -1.26
CA ALA A 52 1.45 -9.31 -2.00
C ALA A 52 0.31 -8.28 -2.00
N MET A 53 -0.95 -8.72 -2.08
CA MET A 53 -2.11 -7.82 -1.97
C MET A 53 -2.21 -7.18 -0.59
N ILE A 54 -2.05 -7.97 0.48
CA ILE A 54 -2.05 -7.47 1.86
C ILE A 54 -0.85 -6.57 2.12
N GLY A 55 0.34 -6.95 1.63
CA GLY A 55 1.55 -6.14 1.72
C GLY A 55 1.41 -4.80 1.00
N GLY A 56 0.80 -4.79 -0.19
CA GLY A 56 0.47 -3.55 -0.91
C GLY A 56 -0.50 -2.67 -0.14
N TYR A 57 -1.54 -3.25 0.47
CA TYR A 57 -2.45 -2.51 1.34
C TYR A 57 -1.74 -1.89 2.55
N MET A 58 -0.86 -2.66 3.21
CA MET A 58 -0.02 -2.15 4.32
C MET A 58 0.89 -1.00 3.86
N ALA A 59 1.56 -1.14 2.71
CA ALA A 59 2.44 -0.12 2.17
C ALA A 59 1.71 1.21 1.92
N LEU A 60 0.46 1.16 1.43
CA LEU A 60 -0.38 2.35 1.27
C LEU A 60 -0.72 3.01 2.61
N ASN A 61 -1.05 2.21 3.64
CA ASN A 61 -1.37 2.72 4.97
C ASN A 61 -0.15 3.37 5.65
N ILE A 62 1.02 2.71 5.61
CA ILE A 62 2.28 3.27 6.11
C ILE A 62 2.60 4.56 5.38
N GLY A 63 2.62 4.54 4.04
CA GLY A 63 2.96 5.72 3.24
C GLY A 63 2.05 6.91 3.53
N ALA A 64 0.74 6.69 3.72
CA ALA A 64 -0.18 7.77 4.08
C ALA A 64 0.11 8.36 5.47
N ASN A 65 0.42 7.50 6.45
CA ASN A 65 0.74 7.91 7.82
C ASN A 65 2.08 8.66 7.87
N ASP A 66 3.11 8.09 7.25
CA ASP A 66 4.48 8.62 7.25
C ASP A 66 4.56 9.96 6.52
N VAL A 67 3.89 10.09 5.37
CA VAL A 67 3.83 11.37 4.64
C VAL A 67 3.20 12.45 5.52
N ALA A 68 2.08 12.16 6.20
CA ALA A 68 1.43 13.13 7.08
C ALA A 68 2.35 13.58 8.23
N ASN A 69 3.07 12.64 8.84
CA ASN A 69 3.99 12.92 9.94
C ASN A 69 5.25 13.69 9.48
N ASN A 70 5.81 13.31 8.34
CA ASN A 70 7.08 13.88 7.84
C ASN A 70 6.88 15.25 7.18
N VAL A 71 5.81 15.43 6.40
CA VAL A 71 5.58 16.68 5.66
C VAL A 71 4.61 17.64 6.35
N GLY A 72 3.88 17.18 7.37
CA GLY A 72 2.89 17.98 8.10
C GLY A 72 3.43 19.32 8.60
N PRO A 73 4.59 19.37 9.29
CA PRO A 73 5.18 20.63 9.74
C PRO A 73 5.62 21.55 8.59
N ALA A 74 6.15 21.01 7.49
CA ALA A 74 6.61 21.78 6.34
C ALA A 74 5.44 22.42 5.57
N VAL A 75 4.33 21.69 5.42
CA VAL A 75 3.10 22.21 4.82
C VAL A 75 2.38 23.17 5.77
N GLY A 76 2.30 22.83 7.06
CA GLY A 76 1.65 23.64 8.10
C GLY A 76 2.33 24.99 8.35
N SER A 77 3.66 25.04 8.23
CA SER A 77 4.45 26.29 8.30
C SER A 77 4.44 27.10 7.00
N ARG A 78 3.78 26.61 5.94
CA ARG A 78 3.78 27.19 4.59
C ARG A 78 5.16 27.24 3.91
N ALA A 79 6.12 26.46 4.40
CA ALA A 79 7.42 26.31 3.75
C ALA A 79 7.31 25.54 2.42
N LEU A 80 6.35 24.60 2.33
CA LEU A 80 6.09 23.82 1.12
C LEU A 80 4.58 23.72 0.84
N THR A 81 4.21 23.60 -0.44
CA THR A 81 2.83 23.30 -0.82
C THR A 81 2.53 21.81 -0.60
N LEU A 82 1.26 21.46 -0.40
CA LEU A 82 0.85 20.05 -0.25
C LEU A 82 1.24 19.21 -1.48
N GLY A 83 1.07 19.76 -2.69
CA GLY A 83 1.46 19.07 -3.92
C GLY A 83 2.97 18.85 -4.02
N GLY A 84 3.77 19.87 -3.68
CA GLY A 84 5.23 19.75 -3.63
C GLY A 84 5.69 18.72 -2.60
N ALA A 85 5.05 18.70 -1.42
CA ALA A 85 5.34 17.75 -0.36
C ALA A 85 5.08 16.30 -0.78
N ILE A 86 3.95 16.04 -1.46
CA ILE A 86 3.63 14.70 -1.95
C ILE A 86 4.64 14.22 -3.00
N VAL A 87 5.09 15.10 -3.91
CA VAL A 87 6.08 14.73 -4.94
C VAL A 87 7.43 14.38 -4.30
N VAL A 88 7.91 15.22 -3.38
CA VAL A 88 9.17 14.97 -2.66
C VAL A 88 9.07 13.67 -1.87
N ALA A 89 8.01 13.48 -1.10
CA ALA A 89 7.82 12.27 -0.33
C ALA A 89 7.74 11.02 -1.22
N ALA A 90 6.99 11.06 -2.32
CA ALA A 90 6.92 9.93 -3.25
C ALA A 90 8.31 9.51 -3.77
N ILE A 91 9.17 10.46 -4.13
CA ILE A 91 10.53 10.16 -4.63
C ILE A 91 11.39 9.54 -3.51
N PHE A 92 11.46 10.19 -2.35
CA PHE A 92 12.37 9.79 -1.28
C PHE A 92 11.90 8.53 -0.54
N GLU A 93 10.60 8.35 -0.32
CA GLU A 93 10.03 7.12 0.28
C GLU A 93 10.23 5.91 -0.64
N MET A 94 9.98 6.07 -1.95
CA MET A 94 10.26 4.99 -2.91
C MET A 94 11.76 4.69 -2.99
N ALA A 95 12.61 5.71 -3.03
CA ALA A 95 14.05 5.52 -3.05
C ALA A 95 14.57 4.80 -1.79
N GLY A 96 14.09 5.20 -0.60
CA GLY A 96 14.43 4.54 0.66
C GLY A 96 14.01 3.07 0.67
N ALA A 97 12.78 2.78 0.23
CA ALA A 97 12.27 1.41 0.14
C ALA A 97 13.11 0.54 -0.82
N LEU A 98 13.58 1.09 -1.95
CA LEU A 98 14.39 0.35 -2.92
C LEU A 98 15.86 0.16 -2.48
N ILE A 99 16.45 1.16 -1.83
CA ILE A 99 17.88 1.16 -1.46
C ILE A 99 18.10 0.41 -0.14
N ALA A 100 17.28 0.68 0.87
CA ALA A 100 17.48 0.18 2.23
C ALA A 100 16.44 -0.87 2.67
N GLY A 101 15.36 -1.06 1.91
CA GLY A 101 14.27 -1.97 2.30
C GLY A 101 14.70 -3.43 2.43
N GLY A 102 15.69 -3.87 1.65
CA GLY A 102 16.21 -5.24 1.71
C GLY A 102 16.76 -5.63 3.09
N ASP A 103 17.55 -4.74 3.70
CA ASP A 103 18.16 -4.97 5.02
C ASP A 103 17.11 -5.00 6.14
N VAL A 104 16.09 -4.15 6.03
CA VAL A 104 14.96 -4.11 6.98
C VAL A 104 14.15 -5.40 6.89
N VAL A 105 13.80 -5.85 5.67
CA VAL A 105 13.08 -7.12 5.47
C VAL A 105 13.90 -8.30 5.96
N GLY A 106 15.22 -8.30 5.75
CA GLY A 106 16.13 -9.33 6.28
C GLY A 106 16.07 -9.44 7.80
N THR A 107 16.11 -8.28 8.47
CA THR A 107 16.01 -8.18 9.94
C THR A 107 14.65 -8.63 10.46
N ILE A 108 13.55 -8.24 9.82
CA ILE A 108 12.20 -8.67 10.24
C ILE A 108 12.04 -10.19 10.06
N LYS A 109 12.42 -10.72 8.90
CA LYS A 109 12.24 -12.14 8.56
C LYS A 109 13.04 -13.07 9.47
N SER A 110 14.25 -12.67 9.88
CA SER A 110 15.20 -13.59 10.52
C SER A 110 15.66 -13.15 11.91
N GLY A 111 15.50 -11.87 12.25
CA GLY A 111 15.86 -11.31 13.56
C GLY A 111 14.71 -11.31 14.56
N ILE A 112 13.45 -11.38 14.10
CA ILE A 112 12.26 -11.46 14.96
C ILE A 112 11.72 -12.90 15.01
N ILE A 113 11.77 -13.60 13.88
CA ILE A 113 11.17 -14.93 13.72
C ILE A 113 12.26 -15.91 13.33
N THR A 114 12.39 -16.99 14.08
CA THR A 114 13.40 -18.04 13.86
C THR A 114 12.95 -18.96 12.71
N PRO A 115 13.49 -18.82 11.48
CA PRO A 115 12.94 -19.55 10.34
C PRO A 115 13.22 -21.05 10.43
N SER A 116 14.28 -21.46 11.12
CA SER A 116 14.62 -22.86 11.35
C SER A 116 13.63 -23.59 12.26
N ALA A 117 12.82 -22.86 13.03
CA ALA A 117 11.76 -23.45 13.85
C ALA A 117 10.49 -23.77 13.04
N ILE A 118 10.36 -23.21 11.82
CA ILE A 118 9.20 -23.40 10.94
C ILE A 118 9.66 -24.14 9.69
N VAL A 119 9.46 -25.45 9.68
CA VAL A 119 9.91 -26.34 8.59
C VAL A 119 9.12 -26.12 7.31
N ASP A 120 7.84 -25.78 7.43
CA ASP A 120 6.93 -25.59 6.29
C ASP A 120 6.93 -24.14 5.80
N LYS A 121 7.27 -23.96 4.52
CA LYS A 121 7.34 -22.64 3.87
C LYS A 121 5.98 -21.96 3.72
N GLU A 122 4.92 -22.72 3.49
CA GLU A 122 3.56 -22.17 3.40
C GLU A 122 3.11 -21.64 4.76
N ILE A 123 3.36 -22.38 5.85
CA ILE A 123 3.07 -21.90 7.21
C ILE A 123 3.83 -20.60 7.49
N PHE A 124 5.10 -20.52 7.07
CA PHE A 124 5.88 -19.29 7.22
C PHE A 124 5.28 -18.11 6.45
N ILE A 125 4.85 -18.30 5.20
CA ILE A 125 4.21 -17.26 4.38
C ILE A 125 2.93 -16.75 5.04
N TRP A 126 2.06 -17.65 5.51
CA TRP A 126 0.81 -17.27 6.18
C TRP A 126 1.05 -16.55 7.49
N LEU A 127 2.07 -16.95 8.25
CA LEU A 127 2.44 -16.28 9.50
C LEU A 127 2.91 -14.84 9.24
N MET A 128 3.78 -14.63 8.25
CA MET A 128 4.21 -13.27 7.85
C MET A 128 3.00 -12.43 7.37
N THR A 129 2.12 -13.04 6.58
CA THR A 129 0.94 -12.38 6.03
C THR A 129 -0.04 -11.97 7.13
N ALA A 130 -0.23 -12.80 8.15
CA ALA A 130 -1.06 -12.47 9.30
C ALA A 130 -0.50 -11.28 10.10
N ALA A 131 0.82 -11.24 10.31
CA ALA A 131 1.48 -10.12 10.97
C ALA A 131 1.31 -8.80 10.18
N LEU A 132 1.47 -8.85 8.85
CA LEU A 132 1.23 -7.70 7.97
C LEU A 132 -0.22 -7.23 8.02
N LEU A 133 -1.19 -8.15 7.96
CA LEU A 133 -2.60 -7.80 8.02
C LEU A 133 -2.96 -7.16 9.36
N ALA A 134 -2.47 -7.72 10.48
CA ALA A 134 -2.70 -7.14 11.80
C ALA A 134 -2.14 -5.71 11.90
N GLY A 135 -0.91 -5.48 11.44
CA GLY A 135 -0.32 -4.14 11.39
C GLY A 135 -1.12 -3.18 10.50
N ALA A 136 -1.56 -3.64 9.33
CA ALA A 136 -2.32 -2.83 8.39
C ALA A 136 -3.66 -2.38 8.97
N LEU A 137 -4.37 -3.28 9.65
CA LEU A 137 -5.63 -2.96 10.31
C LEU A 137 -5.43 -1.94 11.44
N TRP A 138 -4.42 -2.15 12.30
CA TRP A 138 -4.13 -1.22 13.39
C TRP A 138 -3.75 0.17 12.89
N LEU A 139 -2.88 0.27 11.88
CA LEU A 139 -2.51 1.56 11.29
C LEU A 139 -3.69 2.25 10.60
N ASN A 140 -4.55 1.48 9.92
CA ASN A 140 -5.74 2.05 9.29
C ASN A 140 -6.69 2.64 10.34
N ILE A 141 -6.90 1.95 11.46
CA ILE A 141 -7.70 2.44 12.58
C ILE A 141 -7.08 3.70 13.20
N ALA A 142 -5.76 3.70 13.43
CA ALA A 142 -5.06 4.85 14.00
C ALA A 142 -5.18 6.07 13.08
N THR A 143 -4.90 5.89 11.78
CA THR A 143 -5.00 6.96 10.77
C THR A 143 -6.43 7.47 10.62
N ALA A 144 -7.44 6.62 10.77
CA ALA A 144 -8.84 7.03 10.75
C ALA A 144 -9.26 7.80 12.03
N SER A 145 -8.58 7.56 13.15
CA SER A 145 -8.89 8.15 14.44
C SER A 145 -8.19 9.48 14.69
N GLY A 146 -7.15 9.81 13.90
CA GLY A 146 -6.43 11.09 13.92
C GLY A 146 -5.10 11.00 14.67
#